data_AF-A0A1F4DMC2-F1
#
_entry.id   AF-A0A1F4DMC2-F1
#
_cell.length_a   1.000
_cell.length_b   1.000
_cell.length_c   1.000
_cell.angle_alpha   90.00
_cell.angle_beta   90.00
_cell.angle_gamma   90.00
#
_symmetry.space_group_name_H-M   'P 1'
#
loop_
_entity.id
_entity.type
_entity.pdbx_description
1 polymer ?
#
loop_
_entity_poly.entity_id
_entity_poly.type
_entity_poly.pdbx_seq_one_letter_code
_entity_poly.pdbx_strand_id
1 'polypeptide(L)'
;MNDHSPIFSVIIDAKGVVLEKIKPGRPGYRKASKAAILRQRDAIELYRKMKAARKAFHGRYSFRFLDTAKTFAMLRLQAMEHQIHDNLDRVQAYDGTAKRSRR
;
A
#
# COMPACT_ATOMS: atom_id res chain seq x y z
N MET A 1 21.89 21.11 -8.79
CA MET A 1 21.35 20.88 -7.44
C MET A 1 21.14 19.39 -7.24
N ASN A 2 22.00 18.72 -6.45
CA ASN A 2 21.74 17.33 -6.04
C ASN A 2 20.65 17.37 -4.98
N ASP A 3 19.47 16.89 -5.31
CA ASP A 3 18.37 16.82 -4.37
C ASP A 3 18.66 15.68 -3.37
N HIS A 4 19.23 16.06 -2.22
CA HIS A 4 19.64 15.20 -1.11
C HIS A 4 18.46 14.84 -0.19
N SER A 5 17.24 14.95 -0.69
CA SER A 5 16.05 14.61 0.07
C SER A 5 15.91 13.09 0.22
N PRO A 6 15.59 12.56 1.42
CA PRO A 6 15.37 11.13 1.61
C PRO A 6 14.22 10.63 0.73
N ILE A 7 14.30 9.36 0.33
CA ILE A 7 13.20 8.67 -0.36
C ILE A 7 12.48 7.77 0.63
N PHE A 8 11.16 7.75 0.57
CA PHE A 8 10.32 6.90 1.40
C PHE A 8 9.79 5.76 0.55
N SER A 9 10.04 4.52 0.93
CA SER A 9 9.55 3.34 0.22
C SER A 9 8.48 2.63 1.03
N VAL A 10 7.33 2.39 0.42
CA VAL A 10 6.30 1.50 0.95
C VAL A 10 6.54 0.12 0.35
N ILE A 11 6.81 -0.86 1.20
CA ILE A 11 7.01 -2.26 0.83
C ILE A 11 5.73 -3.01 1.22
N ILE A 12 5.13 -3.70 0.27
CA ILE A 12 3.93 -4.50 0.50
C ILE A 12 4.24 -5.94 0.15
N ASP A 13 3.95 -6.85 1.08
CA ASP A 13 4.09 -8.29 0.91
C ASP A 13 2.95 -9.03 1.64
N ALA A 14 3.07 -10.35 1.77
CA ALA A 14 2.09 -11.18 2.46
C ALA A 14 2.01 -10.90 3.99
N LYS A 15 3.06 -10.33 4.59
CA LYS A 15 3.11 -10.02 6.03
C LYS A 15 2.45 -8.68 6.32
N GLY A 16 2.46 -7.74 5.39
CA GLY A 16 1.82 -6.44 5.60
C GLY A 16 2.39 -5.32 4.75
N VAL A 17 2.33 -4.12 5.33
CA VAL A 17 2.81 -2.87 4.74
C VAL A 17 3.91 -2.32 5.64
N VAL A 18 5.10 -2.10 5.08
CA VAL A 18 6.26 -1.53 5.78
C VAL A 18 6.68 -0.23 5.11
N LEU A 19 7.01 0.77 5.93
CA LEU A 19 7.54 2.04 5.47
C LEU A 19 9.03 2.14 5.79
N GLU A 20 9.85 2.34 4.75
CA GLU A 20 11.30 2.43 4.84
C GLU A 20 11.79 3.81 4.39
N LYS A 21 12.71 4.41 5.14
CA LYS A 21 13.39 5.67 4.77
C LYS A 21 14.77 5.37 4.19
N ILE A 22 14.99 5.71 2.92
CA ILE A 22 16.26 5.56 2.22
C ILE A 22 16.97 6.92 2.17
N LYS A 23 18.09 7.02 2.89
CA LYS A 23 18.94 8.22 2.89
C LYS A 23 19.75 8.31 1.58
N PRO A 24 20.08 9.53 1.09
CA PRO A 24 21.03 9.70 0.00
C PRO A 24 22.34 8.99 0.26
N GLY A 25 22.97 8.46 -0.80
CA GLY A 25 24.22 7.72 -0.70
C GLY A 25 24.09 6.27 -0.19
N ARG A 26 22.90 5.84 0.25
CA ARG A 26 22.66 4.42 0.57
C ARG A 26 22.45 3.58 -0.69
N PRO A 27 22.81 2.27 -0.66
CA PRO A 27 22.47 1.34 -1.72
C PRO A 27 20.98 1.40 -2.05
N GLY A 28 20.65 1.42 -3.34
CA GLY A 28 19.26 1.51 -3.81
C GLY A 28 18.67 2.91 -3.89
N TYR A 29 19.29 3.94 -3.28
CA TYR A 29 18.79 5.33 -3.34
C TYR A 29 18.60 5.82 -4.78
N ARG A 30 19.59 5.60 -5.65
CA ARG A 30 19.53 6.07 -7.05
C ARG A 30 18.35 5.44 -7.82
N LYS A 31 18.09 4.15 -7.58
CA LYS A 31 16.96 3.44 -8.20
C LYS A 31 15.63 3.95 -7.65
N ALA A 32 15.52 4.06 -6.33
CA ALA A 32 14.32 4.54 -5.66
C ALA A 32 13.98 5.99 -6.02
N SER A 33 14.99 6.86 -6.09
CA SER A 33 14.82 8.28 -6.45
C SER A 33 14.36 8.47 -7.90
N LYS A 34 14.79 7.62 -8.84
CA LYS A 34 14.33 7.69 -10.25
C LYS A 34 12.87 7.29 -10.40
N ALA A 35 12.40 6.35 -9.58
CA ALA A 35 11.03 5.84 -9.61
C ALA A 35 10.13 6.51 -8.58
N ALA A 36 10.62 7.54 -7.87
CA ALA A 36 9.90 8.14 -6.76
C ALA A 36 8.69 8.93 -7.25
N ILE A 37 7.53 8.57 -6.75
CA ILE A 37 6.30 9.33 -6.95
C ILE A 37 6.39 10.65 -6.18
N LEU A 38 6.10 11.74 -6.88
CA LEU A 38 6.25 13.10 -6.36
C LEU A 38 4.95 13.68 -5.81
N ARG A 39 3.78 13.22 -6.30
CA ARG A 39 2.49 13.82 -5.94
C ARG A 39 1.59 12.78 -5.29
N GLN A 40 0.80 13.23 -4.31
CA GLN A 40 -0.19 12.40 -3.64
C GLN A 40 -1.25 11.87 -4.60
N ARG A 41 -1.65 12.67 -5.59
CA ARG A 41 -2.57 12.25 -6.66
C ARG A 41 -2.07 11.00 -7.38
N ASP A 42 -0.80 10.99 -7.78
CA ASP A 42 -0.21 9.88 -8.54
C ASP A 42 -0.15 8.60 -7.68
N ALA A 43 0.06 8.74 -6.36
CA ALA A 43 -0.01 7.63 -5.42
C ALA A 43 -1.42 7.02 -5.33
N ILE A 44 -2.45 7.88 -5.26
CA ILE A 44 -3.86 7.44 -5.26
C ILE A 44 -4.22 6.77 -6.60
N GLU A 45 -3.80 7.35 -7.72
CA GLU A 45 -4.04 6.78 -9.05
C GLU A 45 -3.34 5.43 -9.22
N LEU A 46 -2.10 5.30 -8.76
CA LEU A 46 -1.39 4.02 -8.73
C LEU A 46 -2.17 2.97 -7.93
N TYR A 47 -2.63 3.33 -6.73
CA TYR A 47 -3.42 2.44 -5.89
C TYR A 47 -4.72 1.99 -6.60
N ARG A 48 -5.44 2.92 -7.22
CA ARG A 48 -6.67 2.62 -7.98
C ARG A 48 -6.40 1.66 -9.15
N LYS A 49 -5.33 1.90 -9.92
CA LYS A 49 -4.93 1.03 -11.03
C LYS A 49 -4.60 -0.39 -10.54
N MET A 50 -3.88 -0.50 -9.43
CA MET A 50 -3.57 -1.80 -8.82
C MET A 50 -4.82 -2.54 -8.34
N LYS A 51 -5.74 -1.83 -7.69
CA LYS A 51 -7.02 -2.39 -7.22
C LYS A 51 -7.85 -2.93 -8.39
N ALA A 52 -7.97 -2.15 -9.46
CA ALA A 52 -8.71 -2.54 -10.66
C ALA A 52 -8.09 -3.77 -11.35
N ALA A 53 -6.76 -3.86 -11.38
CA ALA A 53 -6.05 -4.96 -12.02
C ALA A 53 -6.18 -6.31 -11.28
N ARG A 54 -6.78 -6.35 -10.09
CA ARG A 54 -6.84 -7.52 -9.19
C ARG A 54 -5.47 -8.20 -8.98
N LYS A 55 -4.37 -7.48 -9.21
CA LYS A 55 -3.02 -8.01 -9.04
C LYS A 55 -2.71 -8.08 -7.55
N ALA A 56 -1.93 -9.09 -7.16
CA ALA A 56 -1.34 -9.12 -5.82
C ALA A 56 -0.58 -7.81 -5.59
N PHE A 57 -0.93 -7.10 -4.51
CA PHE A 57 -0.29 -5.86 -4.10
C PHE A 57 1.09 -6.18 -3.50
N HIS A 58 2.00 -6.79 -4.26
CA HIS A 58 3.34 -7.12 -3.79
C HIS A 58 4.36 -6.26 -4.52
N GLY A 59 5.22 -5.58 -3.77
CA GLY A 59 6.27 -4.75 -4.36
C GLY A 59 6.74 -3.62 -3.48
N ARG A 60 7.73 -2.89 -4.00
CA ARG A 60 8.29 -1.68 -3.38
C ARG A 60 7.89 -0.47 -4.20
N TYR A 61 7.27 0.51 -3.56
CA TYR A 61 6.80 1.75 -4.15
C TYR A 61 7.50 2.93 -3.49
N SER A 62 8.18 3.76 -4.28
CA SER A 62 9.02 4.84 -3.76
C SER A 62 8.34 6.19 -3.91
N PHE A 63 8.56 7.07 -2.94
CA PHE A 63 7.90 8.37 -2.83
C PHE A 63 8.91 9.43 -2.37
N ARG A 64 8.78 10.65 -2.89
CA ARG A 64 9.61 11.78 -2.47
C ARG A 64 9.19 12.34 -1.12
N PHE A 65 7.89 12.34 -0.83
CA PHE A 65 7.33 12.92 0.39
C PHE A 65 6.77 11.83 1.31
N LEU A 66 7.03 11.98 2.61
CA LEU A 66 6.56 11.06 3.64
C LEU A 66 5.03 10.96 3.66
N ASP A 67 4.34 12.09 3.57
CA ASP A 67 2.86 12.10 3.65
C ASP A 67 2.21 11.41 2.45
N THR A 68 2.85 11.48 1.28
CA THR A 68 2.42 10.71 0.12
C THR A 68 2.60 9.21 0.35
N ALA A 69 3.74 8.80 0.90
CA ALA A 69 3.99 7.40 1.26
C ALA A 69 3.00 6.88 2.31
N LYS A 70 2.72 7.68 3.35
CA LYS A 70 1.71 7.37 4.38
C LYS A 70 0.33 7.22 3.78
N THR A 71 -0.09 8.15 2.91
CA THR A 71 -1.38 8.08 2.21
C THR A 71 -1.50 6.75 1.46
N PHE A 72 -0.48 6.38 0.69
CA PHE A 72 -0.48 5.13 -0.05
C PHE A 72 -0.54 3.89 0.86
N ALA A 73 0.24 3.90 1.94
CA ALA A 73 0.25 2.82 2.92
C ALA A 73 -1.12 2.64 3.60
N MET A 74 -1.76 3.74 4.01
CA MET A 74 -3.10 3.71 4.62
C MET A 74 -4.15 3.14 3.68
N LEU A 75 -4.15 3.56 2.41
CA LEU A 75 -5.06 3.02 1.40
C LEU A 75 -4.92 1.50 1.24
N ARG A 76 -3.68 0.99 1.27
CA ARG A 76 -3.43 -0.45 1.21
C ARG A 76 -3.92 -1.18 2.46
N LEU A 77 -3.64 -0.64 3.65
CA LEU A 77 -4.07 -1.23 4.92
C LEU A 77 -5.60 -1.33 5.01
N GLN A 78 -6.31 -0.27 4.64
CA GLN A 78 -7.78 -0.28 4.59
C GLN A 78 -8.33 -1.34 3.62
N ALA A 79 -7.73 -1.50 2.44
CA ALA A 79 -8.12 -2.59 1.54
C ALA A 79 -7.84 -3.98 2.13
N MET A 80 -6.74 -4.12 2.87
CA MET A 80 -6.36 -5.35 3.55
C MET A 80 -7.38 -5.73 4.62
N GLU A 81 -7.79 -4.74 5.41
CA GLU A 81 -8.82 -4.88 6.42
C GLU A 81 -10.17 -5.26 5.81
N HIS A 82 -10.60 -4.59 4.73
CA HIS A 82 -11.84 -4.94 4.04
C HIS A 82 -11.80 -6.37 3.49
N GLN A 83 -10.67 -6.82 2.94
CA GLN A 83 -10.50 -8.21 2.48
C GLN A 83 -10.62 -9.23 3.62
N ILE A 84 -10.13 -8.89 4.82
CA ILE A 84 -10.28 -9.75 6.00
C ILE A 84 -11.75 -9.83 6.42
N HIS A 85 -12.46 -8.69 6.47
CA HIS A 85 -13.88 -8.67 6.79
C HIS A 85 -14.72 -9.46 5.77
N ASP A 86 -14.50 -9.25 4.47
CA ASP A 86 -15.17 -10.02 3.41
C ASP A 86 -14.94 -11.53 3.55
N ASN A 87 -13.74 -11.94 3.95
CA ASN A 87 -13.41 -13.35 4.18
C ASN A 87 -14.10 -13.89 5.45
N LEU A 88 -14.13 -13.11 6.54
CA LEU A 88 -14.84 -13.49 7.77
C LEU A 88 -16.34 -13.65 7.51
N ASP A 89 -16.96 -12.72 6.78
CA ASP A 89 -18.37 -12.78 6.40
C ASP A 89 -18.66 -14.05 5.58
N ARG A 90 -17.77 -14.42 4.65
CA ARG A 90 -17.90 -15.66 3.87
C ARG A 90 -17.78 -16.91 4.73
N VAL A 91 -16.83 -16.95 5.67
CA VAL A 91 -16.67 -18.08 6.60
C VAL A 91 -17.92 -18.21 7.48
N GLN A 92 -18.41 -17.10 8.04
CA GLN A 92 -19.64 -17.11 8.84
C GLN A 92 -20.88 -17.56 8.04
N ALA A 93 -20.99 -17.14 6.77
CA ALA A 93 -22.06 -17.58 5.88
C ALA A 93 -21.97 -19.08 5.56
N TYR A 94 -20.75 -19.59 5.34
CA TYR A 94 -20.52 -21.02 5.09
C TYR A 94 -20.80 -21.88 6.33
N ASP A 95 -20.34 -21.45 7.50
CA ASP A 95 -20.55 -22.16 8.77
C ASP A 95 -22.00 -22.06 9.29
N GLY A 96 -22.90 -21.35 8.59
CA GLY A 96 -24.28 -21.13 9.01
C GLY A 96 -24.45 -20.28 10.27
N THR A 97 -23.36 -19.66 10.75
CA THR A 97 -23.33 -18.79 11.94
C THR A 97 -23.66 -17.34 11.62
N ALA A 98 -23.75 -16.98 10.33
CA ALA A 98 -24.27 -15.70 9.91
C ALA A 98 -25.59 -15.45 10.62
N LYS A 99 -25.66 -14.39 11.44
CA LYS A 99 -26.89 -13.96 12.10
C LYS A 99 -27.95 -13.84 11.01
N ARG A 100 -28.84 -14.83 10.93
CA ARG A 100 -30.14 -14.66 10.28
C ARG A 100 -30.76 -13.49 11.00
N SER A 101 -30.75 -12.33 10.35
CA SER A 101 -31.63 -11.22 10.69
C SER A 101 -33.04 -11.79 10.75
N ARG A 102 -33.50 -12.09 11.97
CA ARG A 102 -34.89 -12.41 12.24
C ARG A 102 -35.59 -11.06 12.31
N ARG A 103 -36.25 -10.73 11.21
CA ARG A 103 -37.36 -9.77 11.04
C ARG A 103 -37.15 -8.36 11.60
#